data_AF-A0A931Z2M0-F1
#
_entry.id   AF-A0A931Z2M0-F1
#
_cell.length_a   1.000
_cell.length_b   1.000
_cell.length_c   1.000
_cell.angle_alpha   90.00
_cell.angle_beta   90.00
_cell.angle_gamma   90.00
#
_symmetry.space_group_name_H-M   'P 1'
#
loop_
_entity.id
_entity.type
_entity.pdbx_description
1 polymer ?
#
loop_
_entity_poly.entity_id
_entity_poly.type
_entity_poly.pdbx_seq_one_letter_code
_entity_poly.pdbx_strand_id
1 'polypeptide(L)'
;MAQERARAAGGRLGLRNDDLDAARCRPEFVTAMLEDLRWFGLEWEEPVVTQSVRIALYRAALTRLHAAGCIYPCTCSRKDVQMALGAPHEPSTVDEMG
;
A
#
# COMPACT_ATOMS: atom_id res chain seq x y z
N MET A 1 10.25 -15.72 -9.79
CA MET A 1 9.28 -14.66 -10.22
C MET A 1 7.91 -14.87 -9.57
N ALA A 2 7.03 -13.87 -9.47
CA ALA A 2 5.70 -14.02 -8.83
C ALA A 2 4.83 -15.09 -9.49
N GLN A 3 4.83 -15.16 -10.83
CA GLN A 3 4.15 -16.21 -11.61
C GLN A 3 4.65 -17.62 -11.26
N GLU A 4 5.96 -17.82 -11.19
CA GLU A 4 6.54 -19.12 -10.81
C GLU A 4 6.15 -19.53 -9.40
N ARG A 5 6.15 -18.58 -8.45
CA ARG A 5 5.73 -18.83 -7.07
C ARG A 5 4.25 -19.22 -7.00
N ALA A 6 3.38 -18.53 -7.75
CA ALA A 6 1.97 -18.89 -7.85
C ALA A 6 1.80 -20.29 -8.44
N ARG A 7 2.45 -20.60 -9.57
CA ARG A 7 2.38 -21.93 -10.21
C ARG A 7 2.89 -23.05 -9.28
N ALA A 8 4.04 -22.86 -8.65
CA ALA A 8 4.62 -23.85 -7.73
C ALA A 8 3.73 -24.13 -6.51
N ALA A 9 2.97 -23.13 -6.06
CA ALA A 9 2.03 -23.26 -4.96
C ALA A 9 0.61 -23.69 -5.39
N GLY A 10 0.36 -23.93 -6.69
CA GLY A 10 -0.99 -24.15 -7.22
C GLY A 10 -1.93 -22.95 -7.02
N GLY A 11 -1.36 -21.76 -6.85
CA GLY A 11 -2.05 -20.52 -6.56
C GLY A 11 -2.43 -19.72 -7.82
N ARG A 12 -3.06 -18.57 -7.56
CA ARG A 12 -3.58 -17.64 -8.57
C ARG A 12 -2.69 -16.41 -8.62
N LEU A 13 -2.39 -15.88 -9.81
CA LEU A 13 -1.63 -14.63 -9.97
C LEU A 13 -2.59 -13.49 -10.35
N GLY A 14 -2.82 -12.54 -9.45
CA GLY A 14 -3.60 -11.34 -9.76
C GLY A 14 -2.72 -10.18 -10.22
N LEU A 15 -3.26 -9.32 -11.09
CA LEU A 15 -2.66 -8.03 -11.44
C LEU A 15 -3.49 -6.88 -10.85
N ARG A 16 -2.80 -5.89 -10.27
CA ARG A 16 -3.40 -4.70 -9.66
C ARG A 16 -2.77 -3.44 -10.22
N ASN A 17 -3.59 -2.56 -10.80
CA ASN A 17 -3.19 -1.22 -11.20
C ASN A 17 -3.36 -0.25 -10.02
N ASP A 18 -2.26 0.30 -9.51
CA ASP A 18 -2.25 1.20 -8.35
C ASP A 18 -2.27 2.67 -8.77
N ASP A 19 -3.47 3.19 -9.00
CA ASP A 19 -3.72 4.51 -9.57
C ASP A 19 -4.25 5.54 -8.55
N LEU A 20 -3.87 5.41 -7.28
CA LEU A 20 -4.33 6.30 -6.20
C LEU A 20 -3.63 7.68 -6.21
N ASP A 21 -2.48 7.81 -6.87
CA ASP A 21 -1.84 9.11 -7.09
C ASP A 21 -2.20 9.67 -8.47
N ALA A 22 -3.38 10.26 -8.56
CA ALA A 22 -3.93 10.78 -9.81
C ALA A 22 -3.03 11.83 -10.51
N ALA A 23 -2.13 12.52 -9.78
CA ALA A 23 -1.23 13.48 -10.39
C ALA A 23 -0.06 12.81 -11.14
N ARG A 24 0.26 11.56 -10.80
CA ARG A 24 1.35 10.78 -11.40
C ARG A 24 0.86 9.66 -12.31
N CYS A 25 -0.41 9.30 -12.23
CA CYS A 25 -1.01 8.23 -13.02
C CYS A 25 -1.56 8.76 -14.35
N ARG A 26 -1.15 8.10 -15.45
CA ARG A 26 -1.62 8.40 -16.81
C ARG A 26 -2.19 7.12 -17.44
N PRO A 27 -3.42 7.12 -17.99
CA PRO A 27 -4.04 5.91 -18.56
C PRO A 27 -3.19 5.17 -19.59
N GLU A 28 -2.43 5.90 -20.41
CA GLU A 28 -1.51 5.36 -21.42
C GLU A 28 -0.42 4.47 -20.83
N PHE A 29 0.03 4.74 -19.60
CA PHE A 29 1.02 3.89 -18.94
C PHE A 29 0.40 2.56 -18.46
N VAL A 30 -0.91 2.55 -18.18
CA VAL A 30 -1.61 1.32 -17.82
C VAL A 30 -1.69 0.40 -19.03
N THR A 31 -2.07 0.93 -20.19
CA THR A 31 -2.11 0.15 -21.43
C THR A 31 -0.73 -0.40 -21.79
N ALA A 32 0.31 0.45 -21.80
CA ALA A 32 1.68 0.01 -22.10
C ALA A 32 2.18 -1.06 -21.12
N MET A 33 1.92 -0.89 -19.82
CA MET A 33 2.25 -1.89 -18.80
C MET A 33 1.58 -3.25 -19.10
N LEU A 34 0.29 -3.26 -19.47
CA LEU A 34 -0.42 -4.51 -19.77
C LEU A 34 0.14 -5.20 -21.02
N GLU A 35 0.49 -4.43 -22.05
CA GLU A 35 1.12 -4.94 -23.27
C GLU A 35 2.50 -5.53 -22.99
N ASP A 36 3.34 -4.81 -22.25
CA ASP A 36 4.69 -5.25 -21.86
C ASP A 36 4.64 -6.54 -21.04
N LEU A 37 3.76 -6.62 -20.03
CA LEU A 37 3.63 -7.81 -19.19
C LEU A 37 3.18 -9.03 -20.00
N ARG A 38 2.25 -8.84 -20.96
CA ARG A 38 1.86 -9.92 -21.89
C ARG A 38 3.01 -10.31 -22.82
N TRP A 39 3.76 -9.34 -23.32
CA TRP A 39 4.94 -9.59 -24.16
C TRP A 39 6.01 -10.42 -23.43
N PHE A 40 6.18 -10.19 -22.12
CA PHE A 40 7.04 -11.01 -21.27
C PHE A 40 6.48 -12.41 -20.94
N GLY A 41 5.29 -12.77 -21.44
CA GLY A 41 4.65 -14.07 -21.19
C GLY A 41 4.08 -14.21 -19.78
N LEU A 42 3.75 -13.09 -19.13
CA LEU A 42 3.06 -13.10 -17.85
C LEU A 42 1.56 -13.25 -18.07
N GLU A 43 0.96 -14.15 -17.32
CA GLU A 43 -0.45 -14.46 -17.31
C GLU A 43 -0.99 -14.21 -15.91
N TRP A 44 -2.01 -13.35 -15.82
CA TRP A 44 -2.69 -13.04 -14.58
C TRP A 44 -4.19 -13.26 -14.74
N GLU A 45 -4.87 -13.23 -13.61
CA GLU A 45 -6.31 -13.33 -13.56
C GLU A 45 -6.99 -12.01 -13.89
N GLU A 46 -7.94 -12.10 -14.80
CA GLU A 46 -8.83 -11.00 -15.13
C GLU A 46 -10.10 -11.03 -14.24
N PRO A 47 -10.69 -9.87 -13.95
CA PRO A 47 -10.26 -8.54 -14.39
C PRO A 47 -9.09 -8.00 -13.56
N VAL A 48 -8.20 -7.22 -14.19
CA VAL A 48 -7.22 -6.38 -13.48
C VAL A 48 -7.91 -5.50 -12.44
N VAL A 49 -7.36 -5.47 -11.23
CA VAL A 49 -7.92 -4.66 -10.14
C VAL A 49 -7.36 -3.25 -10.18
N THR A 50 -8.20 -2.28 -10.55
CA THR A 50 -7.87 -0.84 -10.47
C THR A 50 -8.19 -0.30 -9.06
N GLN A 51 -7.33 0.54 -8.48
CA GLN A 51 -7.49 1.00 -7.09
C GLN A 51 -8.44 2.19 -6.95
N SER A 52 -8.45 3.11 -7.90
CA SER A 52 -9.34 4.28 -7.91
C SER A 52 -10.83 3.90 -7.91
N VAL A 53 -11.21 2.79 -8.55
CA VAL A 53 -12.58 2.25 -8.52
C VAL A 53 -12.96 1.63 -7.16
N ARG A 54 -11.99 1.44 -6.25
CA ARG A 54 -12.18 0.81 -4.93
C ARG A 54 -12.21 1.79 -3.77
N ILE A 55 -12.25 3.10 -4.03
CA ILE A 55 -12.28 4.14 -2.98
C ILE A 55 -13.40 3.90 -1.95
N ALA A 56 -14.56 3.41 -2.38
CA ALA A 56 -15.65 3.07 -1.46
C ALA A 56 -15.27 1.99 -0.43
N LEU A 57 -14.49 0.98 -0.83
CA LEU A 57 -14.00 -0.07 0.06
C LEU A 57 -12.99 0.47 1.07
N TYR A 58 -12.11 1.38 0.64
CA TYR A 58 -11.16 2.04 1.55
C TYR A 58 -11.88 2.93 2.57
N ARG A 59 -12.92 3.66 2.14
CA ARG A 59 -13.76 4.44 3.06
C ARG A 59 -14.46 3.55 4.08
N ALA A 60 -15.05 2.43 3.64
CA ALA A 60 -15.70 1.49 4.55
C ALA A 60 -14.71 0.87 5.56
N ALA A 61 -13.51 0.52 5.12
CA ALA A 61 -12.44 0.04 6.00
C ALA A 61 -12.02 1.12 7.01
N LEU A 62 -11.85 2.37 6.56
CA LEU A 62 -11.51 3.50 7.43
C LEU A 62 -12.58 3.73 8.51
N THR A 63 -13.87 3.69 8.13
CA THR A 63 -14.98 3.80 9.09
C THR A 63 -14.95 2.69 10.13
N ARG A 64 -14.69 1.44 9.72
CA ARG A 64 -14.58 0.30 10.64
C ARG A 64 -13.42 0.46 11.61
N LEU A 65 -12.26 0.89 11.12
CA LEU A 65 -11.07 1.13 11.94
C LEU A 65 -11.31 2.29 12.93
N HIS A 66 -12.02 3.33 12.50
CA HIS A 66 -12.39 4.44 13.38
C HIS A 66 -13.33 3.96 14.50
N ALA A 67 -14.38 3.20 14.15
CA ALA A 67 -15.33 2.66 15.12
C ALA A 67 -14.66 1.68 16.12
N ALA A 68 -13.62 0.97 15.70
CA ALA A 68 -12.85 0.07 16.56
C ALA A 68 -11.81 0.79 17.45
N GLY A 69 -11.68 2.11 17.35
CA GLY A 69 -10.66 2.87 18.09
C GLY A 69 -9.23 2.61 17.60
N CYS A 70 -9.05 2.02 16.42
CA CYS A 70 -7.74 1.66 15.87
C CYS A 70 -7.03 2.82 15.16
N ILE A 71 -7.73 3.94 14.92
CA ILE A 71 -7.17 5.13 14.26
C ILE A 71 -7.66 6.41 14.94
N TYR A 72 -6.82 7.44 14.87
CA TYR A 72 -7.11 8.78 15.34
C TYR A 72 -6.65 9.81 14.31
N PRO A 73 -7.28 10.99 14.22
CA PRO A 73 -6.82 12.04 13.32
C PRO A 73 -5.50 12.63 13.82
N CYS A 74 -4.52 12.76 12.92
CA CYS A 74 -3.25 13.40 13.20
C CYS A 74 -3.24 14.81 12.61
N THR A 75 -2.94 15.82 13.43
CA THR A 75 -2.81 17.23 13.02
C THR A 75 -1.36 17.64 12.74
N CYS A 76 -0.41 16.73 12.88
CA CYS A 76 1.01 16.99 12.63
C CYS A 76 1.24 17.33 11.16
N SER A 77 2.05 18.35 10.90
CA SER A 77 2.55 18.61 9.55
C SER A 77 3.54 17.53 9.13
N ARG A 78 3.87 17.45 7.83
CA ARG A 78 4.92 16.52 7.36
C ARG A 78 6.26 16.77 8.04
N LYS A 79 6.57 18.04 8.36
CA LYS A 79 7.78 18.42 9.09
C LYS A 79 7.75 17.86 10.52
N ASP A 80 6.63 17.99 11.21
CA ASP A 80 6.47 17.47 12.58
C ASP A 80 6.63 15.95 12.62
N VAL A 81 6.06 15.24 11.64
CA VAL A 81 6.23 13.78 11.50
C VAL A 81 7.71 13.41 11.28
N GLN A 82 8.41 14.12 10.40
CA GLN A 82 9.83 13.87 10.14
C GLN A 82 10.70 14.12 11.39
N MET A 83 10.40 15.16 12.15
CA MET A 83 11.11 15.45 13.40
C MET A 83 10.84 14.38 14.47
N ALA A 84 9.59 13.91 14.59
CA ALA A 84 9.23 12.86 15.54
C ALA A 84 9.87 11.50 15.23
N LEU A 85 10.07 11.17 13.94
CA LEU A 85 10.76 9.95 13.50
C LEU A 85 12.26 9.94 13.86
N GLY A 86 12.85 11.11 14.11
CA GLY A 86 14.26 11.28 14.46
C GLY A 86 14.53 11.46 15.96
N ALA A 87 13.53 11.33 16.83
CA ALA A 87 13.71 11.60 18.25
C ALA A 87 14.80 10.66 18.85
N PRO A 88 15.82 11.21 19.52
CA PRO A 88 16.78 10.40 20.27
C PRO A 88 16.03 9.69 21.40
N HIS A 89 16.12 8.37 21.47
CA HIS A 89 15.69 7.64 22.65
C HIS A 89 16.50 8.17 23.84
N GLU A 90 15.86 8.76 24.84
CA GLU A 90 16.54 8.96 26.13
C GLU A 90 16.96 7.57 26.63
N PRO A 91 18.24 7.34 26.96
CA PRO A 91 18.62 6.07 27.56
C PRO A 91 17.87 5.94 28.88
N SER A 92 17.08 4.88 29.02
CA SER A 92 16.41 4.54 30.26
C SER A 92 17.47 4.43 31.36
N THR A 93 17.51 5.40 32.27
CA THR A 93 18.27 5.30 33.51
C THR A 93 17.54 4.33 34.43
N VAL A 94 17.73 3.05 34.18
CA VAL A 94 17.74 2.03 35.22
C VAL A 94 19.19 1.93 35.67
N ASP A 95 19.57 2.69 36.70
CA ASP A 95 20.15 2.13 37.94
C ASP A 95 20.57 3.21 38.96
N GLU A 96 20.49 2.80 40.23
CA GLU A 96 21.14 3.32 41.44
C GLU A 96 20.53 4.47 42.27
N MET A 97 19.84 4.01 43.33
CA MET A 97 20.10 4.26 44.76
C MET A 97 19.49 5.47 45.47
N GLY A 98 18.64 5.13 46.45
CA GLY A 98 18.14 5.96 47.55
C GLY A 98 17.18 5.15 48.42
#